data_AF-A0A9W4SVG8-F1
#
_entry.id   AF-A0A9W4SVG8-F1
#
_cell.length_a   1.000
_cell.length_b   1.000
_cell.length_c   1.000
_cell.angle_alpha   90.00
_cell.angle_beta   90.00
_cell.angle_gamma   90.00
#
_symmetry.space_group_name_H-M   'P 1'
#
loop_
_entity.id
_entity.type
_entity.pdbx_description
1 polymer ?
#
loop_
_entity_poly.entity_id
_entity_poly.type
_entity_poly.pdbx_seq_one_letter_code
_entity_poly.pdbx_strand_id
1 'polypeptide(L)'
;MDYCYDKFESRLRKLKEDIIRPQNQHILSFTKFANIKDVNEVDGYEISGICSRYYKTVKDNPAIPKKFLRHLKKVGSYYSALVDITACACKKEYQNQFSNMDVVTLKPNMVNQPIFSWSKIIKMVIRTTGEYNKFKEICLHDDVILKKLEEIYGTDNKKNPRLDNEEIVQRLCLHAEMNILTNIIDQKDKRPVFIAVSKYCCYLCKLYIKFAQNKGYHIFSSGTHNKLYHRWILPDTKDITFKNDALKFIIADLDRIIRKEVVQHVDIRARSDSEGESENSDNAKHVDHAKVDNLIKTRQKKK
;
A
#
# COMPACT_ATOMS: atom_id res chain seq x y z
N MET A 1 -7.94 -13.65 14.73
CA MET A 1 -6.74 -12.83 15.00
C MET A 1 -5.61 -13.12 14.01
N ASP A 2 -5.89 -13.93 12.98
CA ASP A 2 -4.87 -14.70 12.27
C ASP A 2 -4.07 -13.82 11.30
N TYR A 3 -4.71 -12.83 10.65
CA TYR A 3 -4.02 -11.95 9.70
C TYR A 3 -2.85 -11.16 10.34
N CYS A 4 -3.05 -10.60 11.53
CA CYS A 4 -2.01 -9.81 12.21
C CYS A 4 -0.83 -10.70 12.62
N TYR A 5 -1.14 -11.90 13.11
CA TYR A 5 -0.18 -12.92 13.46
C TYR A 5 0.59 -13.40 12.23
N ASP A 6 -0.09 -13.83 11.16
CA ASP A 6 0.51 -14.25 9.90
C ASP A 6 1.42 -13.16 9.31
N LYS A 7 1.00 -11.89 9.43
CA LYS A 7 1.80 -10.76 8.95
C LYS A 7 3.04 -10.53 9.79
N PHE A 8 2.94 -10.72 11.10
CA PHE A 8 4.06 -10.67 12.01
C PHE A 8 5.04 -11.82 11.72
N GLU A 9 4.56 -13.06 11.67
CA GLU A 9 5.34 -14.26 11.36
C GLU A 9 6.07 -14.15 10.03
N SER A 10 5.39 -13.67 8.98
CA SER A 10 6.00 -13.42 7.67
C SER A 10 7.17 -12.43 7.73
N ARG A 11 7.12 -11.42 8.61
CA ARG A 11 8.21 -10.46 8.82
C ARG A 11 9.31 -11.06 9.69
N LEU A 12 8.94 -11.78 10.74
CA LEU A 12 9.87 -12.44 11.64
C LEU A 12 10.70 -13.47 10.88
N ARG A 13 10.09 -14.28 10.02
CA ARG A 13 10.81 -15.23 9.16
C ARG A 13 11.89 -14.57 8.30
N LYS A 14 11.59 -13.41 7.70
CA LYS A 14 12.59 -12.65 6.90
C LYS A 14 13.76 -12.14 7.75
N LEU A 15 13.50 -11.79 9.01
CA LEU A 15 14.55 -11.41 9.94
C LEU A 15 15.38 -12.64 10.36
N LYS A 16 14.71 -13.76 10.66
CA LYS A 16 15.37 -15.05 10.98
C LYS A 16 16.30 -15.48 9.84
N GLU A 17 15.88 -15.35 8.59
CA GLU A 17 16.71 -15.63 7.41
C GLU A 17 17.99 -14.78 7.36
N ASP A 18 17.91 -13.48 7.70
CA ASP A 18 19.10 -12.62 7.77
C ASP A 18 20.04 -13.05 8.91
N ILE A 19 19.49 -13.51 10.05
CA ILE A 19 20.26 -13.91 11.25
C ILE A 19 20.94 -15.27 11.07
N ILE A 20 20.25 -16.27 10.50
CA ILE A 20 20.76 -17.64 10.32
C ILE A 20 21.91 -17.69 9.31
N ARG A 21 21.96 -16.77 8.35
CA ARG A 21 23.04 -16.65 7.36
C ARG A 21 23.76 -15.31 7.54
N PRO A 22 24.49 -15.10 8.65
CA PRO A 22 25.08 -13.81 8.96
C PRO A 22 26.24 -13.55 7.99
N GLN A 23 26.00 -12.70 6.99
CA GLN A 23 27.00 -12.29 6.00
C GLN A 23 27.72 -10.99 6.41
N ASN A 24 27.38 -10.42 7.57
CA ASN A 24 27.78 -9.06 7.92
C ASN A 24 27.97 -8.89 9.44
N GLN A 25 29.04 -8.19 9.84
CA GLN A 25 29.38 -7.87 11.23
C GLN A 25 28.23 -7.20 12.02
N HIS A 26 27.36 -6.44 11.36
CA HIS A 26 26.23 -5.76 11.99
C HIS A 26 25.10 -6.73 12.37
N ILE A 27 24.99 -7.86 11.69
CA ILE A 27 24.07 -8.95 12.03
C ILE A 27 24.62 -9.71 13.25
N LEU A 28 25.93 -9.99 13.28
CA LEU A 28 26.58 -10.59 14.45
C LEU A 28 26.47 -9.71 15.70
N SER A 29 26.64 -8.39 15.53
CA SER A 29 26.42 -7.39 16.58
C SER A 29 24.99 -7.45 17.13
N PHE A 30 23.99 -7.62 16.26
CA PHE A 30 22.61 -7.82 16.68
C PHE A 30 22.43 -9.12 17.48
N THR A 31 22.94 -10.25 16.99
CA THR A 31 22.83 -11.54 17.69
C THR A 31 23.46 -11.48 19.08
N LYS A 32 24.62 -10.82 19.21
CA LYS A 32 25.29 -10.58 20.50
C LYS A 32 24.46 -9.67 21.41
N PHE A 33 23.93 -8.58 20.88
CA PHE A 33 23.04 -7.67 21.63
C PHE A 33 21.78 -8.38 22.13
N ALA A 34 21.20 -9.23 21.28
CA ALA A 34 19.98 -9.95 21.56
C ALA A 34 20.18 -11.09 22.57
N ASN A 35 21.41 -11.55 22.76
CA ASN A 35 21.77 -12.70 23.60
C ASN A 35 20.94 -13.96 23.25
N ILE A 36 20.69 -14.15 21.95
CA ILE A 36 19.84 -15.25 21.45
C ILE A 36 20.73 -16.44 21.13
N LYS A 37 20.44 -17.59 21.76
CA LYS A 37 21.08 -18.88 21.43
C LYS A 37 20.48 -19.49 20.16
N ASP A 38 19.15 -19.55 20.09
CA ASP A 38 18.41 -19.92 18.89
C ASP A 38 17.26 -18.93 18.66
N VAL A 39 17.28 -18.26 17.50
CA VAL A 39 16.25 -17.28 17.11
C VAL A 39 14.89 -17.93 16.86
N ASN A 40 14.84 -19.23 16.62
CA ASN A 40 13.60 -19.95 16.38
C ASN A 40 12.78 -20.16 17.65
N GLU A 41 13.44 -20.20 18.81
CA GLU A 41 12.84 -20.43 20.12
C GLU A 41 12.41 -19.14 20.83
N VAL A 42 12.84 -17.97 20.32
CA VAL A 42 12.52 -16.68 20.94
C VAL A 42 11.07 -16.31 20.69
N ASP A 43 10.39 -15.92 21.78
CA ASP A 43 9.03 -15.43 21.74
C ASP A 43 8.87 -14.16 20.87
N GLY A 44 7.73 -14.07 20.17
CA GLY A 44 7.44 -12.98 19.23
C GLY A 44 7.39 -11.59 19.89
N TYR A 45 6.91 -11.50 21.12
CA TYR A 45 6.90 -10.25 21.89
C TYR A 45 8.32 -9.87 22.32
N GLU A 46 9.09 -10.84 22.82
CA GLU A 46 10.48 -10.61 23.22
C GLU A 46 11.35 -10.13 22.06
N ILE A 47 11.35 -10.86 20.93
CA ILE A 47 12.16 -10.50 19.76
C ILE A 47 11.76 -9.12 19.21
N SER A 48 10.48 -8.76 19.28
CA SER A 48 10.00 -7.44 18.87
C SER A 48 10.56 -6.34 19.77
N GLY A 49 10.60 -6.55 21.09
CA GLY A 49 11.20 -5.63 22.04
C GLY A 49 12.71 -5.45 21.82
N ILE A 50 13.43 -6.55 21.57
CA ILE A 50 14.85 -6.52 21.22
C ILE A 50 15.08 -5.73 19.93
N CYS A 51 14.32 -6.04 18.87
CA CYS A 51 14.42 -5.36 17.58
C CYS A 51 14.14 -3.86 17.70
N SER A 52 13.12 -3.47 18.48
CA SER A 52 12.78 -2.06 18.71
C SER A 52 13.93 -1.30 19.35
N ARG A 53 14.52 -1.86 20.42
CA ARG A 53 15.65 -1.26 21.14
C ARG A 53 16.88 -1.15 20.25
N TYR A 54 17.28 -2.24 19.59
CA TYR A 54 18.44 -2.24 18.70
C TYR A 54 18.26 -1.31 17.50
N TYR A 55 17.07 -1.28 16.89
CA TYR A 55 16.80 -0.36 15.77
C TYR A 55 17.01 1.11 16.18
N LYS A 56 16.59 1.50 17.39
CA LYS A 56 16.76 2.88 17.89
C LYS A 56 18.23 3.28 18.02
N THR A 57 19.12 2.35 18.37
CA THR A 57 20.55 2.64 18.53
C THR A 57 21.30 2.69 17.20
N VAL A 58 20.79 2.02 16.16
CA VAL A 58 21.54 1.83 14.92
C VAL A 58 20.90 2.39 13.64
N LYS A 59 19.69 2.96 13.72
CA LYS A 59 18.92 3.46 12.57
C LYS A 59 19.65 4.47 11.68
N ASP A 60 20.57 5.24 12.25
CA ASP A 60 21.30 6.32 11.58
C ASP A 60 22.70 5.86 11.11
N ASN A 61 23.06 4.58 11.34
CA ASN A 61 24.34 4.04 10.92
C ASN A 61 24.29 3.59 9.44
N PRO A 62 25.03 4.24 8.53
CA PRO A 62 25.00 3.93 7.11
C PRO A 62 25.68 2.59 6.77
N ALA A 63 26.53 2.05 7.66
CA ALA A 63 27.23 0.79 7.44
C ALA A 63 26.31 -0.44 7.54
N ILE A 64 25.12 -0.28 8.16
CA ILE A 64 24.19 -1.37 8.32
C ILE A 64 23.47 -1.67 7.01
N PRO A 65 23.39 -2.96 6.60
CA PRO A 65 22.64 -3.33 5.42
C PRO A 65 21.20 -2.82 5.46
N LYS A 66 20.82 -2.00 4.48
CA LYS A 66 19.47 -1.39 4.38
C LYS A 66 18.34 -2.44 4.47
N LYS A 67 18.57 -3.63 3.90
CA LYS A 67 17.62 -4.76 3.94
C LYS A 67 17.39 -5.23 5.38
N PHE A 68 18.47 -5.51 6.11
CA PHE A 68 18.42 -5.95 7.51
C PHE A 68 17.79 -4.89 8.41
N LEU A 69 18.23 -3.64 8.27
CA LEU A 69 17.68 -2.51 9.03
C LEU A 69 16.16 -2.36 8.83
N ARG A 70 15.68 -2.58 7.60
CA ARG A 70 14.25 -2.59 7.27
C ARG A 70 13.51 -3.74 7.97
N HIS A 71 14.10 -4.93 8.06
CA HIS A 71 13.48 -6.07 8.75
C HIS A 71 13.41 -5.83 10.26
N LEU A 72 14.50 -5.37 10.89
CA LEU A 72 14.52 -4.95 12.30
C LEU A 72 13.44 -3.91 12.60
N LYS A 73 13.35 -2.85 11.79
CA LYS A 73 12.31 -1.82 11.93
C LYS A 73 10.90 -2.41 11.88
N LYS A 74 10.66 -3.36 10.97
CA LYS A 74 9.32 -3.93 10.71
C LYS A 74 8.86 -4.91 11.79
N VAL A 75 9.78 -5.62 12.42
CA VAL A 75 9.51 -6.50 13.57
C VAL A 75 9.39 -5.63 14.83
N GLY A 76 10.37 -4.77 15.09
CA GLY A 76 10.37 -3.87 16.25
C GLY A 76 9.21 -2.88 16.31
N SER A 77 8.61 -2.52 15.16
CA SER A 77 7.45 -1.62 15.14
C SER A 77 6.23 -2.16 15.87
N TYR A 78 6.08 -3.47 16.04
CA TYR A 78 4.94 -4.04 16.77
C TYR A 78 5.05 -3.73 18.27
N TYR A 79 6.24 -3.95 18.84
CA TYR A 79 6.50 -3.60 20.24
C TYR A 79 6.43 -2.08 20.46
N SER A 80 7.01 -1.28 19.57
CA SER A 80 6.91 0.18 19.67
C SER A 80 5.45 0.64 19.65
N ALA A 81 4.63 0.12 18.72
CA ALA A 81 3.23 0.48 18.63
C ALA A 81 2.46 0.07 19.90
N LEU A 82 2.74 -1.10 20.46
CA LEU A 82 2.16 -1.53 21.74
C LEU A 82 2.51 -0.54 22.86
N VAL A 83 3.79 -0.19 23.00
CA VAL A 83 4.23 0.78 24.02
C VAL A 83 3.55 2.14 23.82
N ASP A 84 3.50 2.64 22.58
CA ASP A 84 2.90 3.94 22.26
C ASP A 84 1.39 3.95 22.56
N ILE A 85 0.67 2.87 22.20
CA ILE A 85 -0.77 2.72 22.47
C ILE A 85 -1.02 2.63 23.97
N THR A 86 -0.28 1.79 24.69
CA THR A 86 -0.43 1.63 26.14
C THR A 86 -0.13 2.95 26.86
N ALA A 87 0.97 3.62 26.50
CA ALA A 87 1.31 4.91 27.08
C ALA A 87 0.23 5.97 26.82
N CYS A 88 -0.39 5.97 25.64
CA CYS A 88 -1.52 6.83 25.33
C CYS A 88 -2.75 6.49 26.17
N ALA A 89 -3.12 5.22 26.24
CA ALA A 89 -4.29 4.73 26.98
C ALA A 89 -4.20 4.98 28.49
N CYS A 90 -2.99 4.98 29.05
CA CYS A 90 -2.74 5.26 30.46
C CYS A 90 -2.80 6.76 30.83
N LYS A 91 -2.92 7.68 29.86
CA LYS A 91 -3.07 9.10 30.17
C LYS A 91 -4.46 9.38 30.75
N LYS A 92 -4.52 10.13 31.85
CA LYS A 92 -5.78 10.52 32.52
C LYS A 92 -6.78 11.18 31.56
N GLU A 93 -6.30 11.98 30.60
CA GLU A 93 -7.14 12.67 29.61
C GLU A 93 -7.89 11.72 28.65
N TYR A 94 -7.38 10.50 28.44
CA TYR A 94 -7.98 9.50 27.54
C TYR A 94 -8.61 8.31 28.27
N GLN A 95 -8.50 8.26 29.61
CA GLN A 95 -8.91 7.11 30.41
C GLN A 95 -10.37 6.72 30.15
N ASN A 96 -11.27 7.70 30.09
CA ASN A 96 -12.70 7.47 29.85
C ASN A 96 -12.98 6.98 28.41
N GLN A 97 -12.19 7.42 27.42
CA GLN A 97 -12.34 6.99 26.04
C GLN A 97 -11.92 5.52 25.88
N PHE A 98 -10.81 5.12 26.53
CA PHE A 98 -10.33 3.74 26.49
C PHE A 98 -11.14 2.78 27.37
N SER A 99 -11.79 3.27 28.44
CA SER A 99 -12.67 2.44 29.29
C SER A 99 -14.02 2.10 28.63
N ASN A 100 -14.41 2.82 27.59
CA ASN A 100 -15.67 2.63 26.87
C ASN A 100 -15.43 2.08 25.44
N MET A 101 -14.45 1.20 25.29
CA MET A 101 -14.13 0.57 24.01
C MET A 101 -14.75 -0.82 23.90
N ASP A 102 -15.57 -1.00 22.86
CA ASP A 102 -16.02 -2.32 22.43
C ASP A 102 -15.08 -2.86 21.34
N VAL A 103 -14.53 -4.05 21.58
CA VAL A 103 -13.68 -4.73 20.61
C VAL A 103 -14.53 -5.72 19.82
N VAL A 104 -14.79 -5.38 18.56
CA VAL A 104 -15.48 -6.27 17.62
C VAL A 104 -14.47 -6.92 16.69
N THR A 105 -14.43 -8.25 16.69
CA THR A 105 -13.60 -9.01 15.74
C THR A 105 -14.39 -9.28 14.47
N LEU A 106 -14.04 -8.57 13.39
CA LEU A 106 -14.63 -8.80 12.07
C LEU A 106 -13.83 -9.87 11.31
N LYS A 107 -14.55 -10.77 10.63
CA LYS A 107 -13.93 -11.76 9.74
C LYS A 107 -13.45 -11.07 8.45
N PRO A 108 -12.25 -11.39 7.94
CA PRO A 108 -11.82 -10.91 6.62
C PRO A 108 -12.79 -11.41 5.55
N ASN A 109 -13.29 -10.49 4.72
CA ASN A 109 -14.11 -10.85 3.56
C ASN A 109 -13.22 -10.99 2.32
N MET A 110 -13.19 -12.19 1.76
CA MET A 110 -12.37 -12.56 0.62
C MET A 110 -13.18 -13.39 -0.36
N VAL A 111 -13.00 -13.14 -1.64
CA VAL A 111 -13.65 -13.90 -2.72
C VAL A 111 -12.63 -14.26 -3.78
N ASN A 112 -12.79 -15.43 -4.37
CA ASN A 112 -12.05 -15.82 -5.56
C ASN A 112 -12.93 -15.46 -6.76
N GLN A 113 -12.43 -14.60 -7.65
CA GLN A 113 -13.18 -14.14 -8.81
C GLN A 113 -12.31 -14.23 -10.08
N PRO A 114 -12.87 -14.69 -11.21
CA PRO A 114 -12.21 -14.56 -12.49
C PRO A 114 -12.03 -13.08 -12.84
N ILE A 115 -10.92 -12.76 -13.50
CA ILE A 115 -10.65 -11.42 -14.01
C ILE A 115 -10.86 -11.36 -15.52
N PHE A 116 -11.24 -10.19 -16.03
CA PHE A 116 -11.31 -9.97 -17.47
C PHE A 116 -9.90 -9.96 -18.08
N SER A 117 -9.80 -10.47 -19.31
CA SER A 117 -8.62 -10.32 -20.14
C SER A 117 -8.23 -8.84 -20.28
N TRP A 118 -6.93 -8.58 -20.30
CA TRP A 118 -6.40 -7.23 -20.46
C TRP A 118 -6.87 -6.61 -21.78
N SER A 119 -6.86 -7.39 -22.86
CA SER A 119 -7.32 -6.93 -24.17
C SER A 119 -8.78 -6.48 -24.16
N LYS A 120 -9.67 -7.21 -23.49
CA LYS A 120 -11.08 -6.85 -23.36
C LYS A 120 -11.25 -5.50 -22.69
N ILE A 121 -10.52 -5.24 -21.59
CA ILE A 121 -10.58 -3.96 -20.88
C ILE A 121 -10.03 -2.82 -21.73
N ILE A 122 -8.84 -2.98 -22.32
CA ILE A 122 -8.21 -1.90 -23.10
C ILE A 122 -9.00 -1.61 -24.39
N LYS A 123 -9.58 -2.62 -25.04
CA LYS A 123 -10.39 -2.43 -26.26
C LYS A 123 -11.72 -1.70 -26.01
N MET A 124 -12.19 -1.65 -24.75
CA MET A 124 -13.31 -0.75 -24.41
C MET A 124 -12.93 0.73 -24.54
N VAL A 125 -11.64 1.03 -24.49
CA VAL A 125 -11.08 2.40 -24.59
C VAL A 125 -10.48 2.67 -25.97
N ILE A 126 -9.64 1.77 -26.47
CA ILE A 126 -8.98 1.86 -27.78
C ILE A 126 -9.75 1.03 -28.79
N ARG A 127 -10.39 1.67 -29.76
CA ARG A 127 -11.28 0.98 -30.71
C ARG A 127 -10.56 0.44 -31.95
N THR A 128 -9.38 0.98 -32.28
CA THR A 128 -8.63 0.52 -33.46
C THR A 128 -7.61 -0.54 -33.09
N THR A 129 -7.48 -1.58 -33.92
CA THR A 129 -6.49 -2.65 -33.72
C THR A 129 -5.06 -2.11 -33.74
N GLY A 130 -4.79 -1.12 -34.60
CA GLY A 130 -3.47 -0.49 -34.72
C GLY A 130 -3.03 0.23 -33.44
N GLU A 131 -3.88 1.10 -32.89
CA GLU A 131 -3.58 1.80 -31.63
C GLU A 131 -3.49 0.83 -30.45
N TYR A 132 -4.33 -0.21 -30.42
CA TYR A 132 -4.29 -1.21 -29.37
C TYR A 132 -2.93 -1.94 -29.36
N ASN A 133 -2.47 -2.39 -30.53
CA ASN A 133 -1.18 -3.06 -30.65
C ASN A 133 -0.03 -2.11 -30.28
N LYS A 134 -0.07 -0.85 -30.74
CA LYS A 134 0.94 0.17 -30.37
C LYS A 134 1.00 0.38 -28.86
N PHE A 135 -0.16 0.51 -28.20
CA PHE A 135 -0.24 0.69 -26.75
C PHE A 135 0.24 -0.55 -25.99
N LYS A 136 -0.13 -1.75 -26.46
CA LYS A 136 0.34 -3.03 -25.90
C LYS A 136 1.85 -3.13 -25.94
N GLU A 137 2.46 -2.86 -27.08
CA GLU A 137 3.92 -2.90 -27.22
C GLU A 137 4.59 -1.91 -26.27
N ILE A 138 4.09 -0.68 -26.17
CA ILE A 138 4.62 0.32 -25.23
C ILE A 138 4.57 -0.20 -23.78
N CYS A 139 3.46 -0.79 -23.36
CA CYS A 139 3.31 -1.32 -22.00
C CYS A 139 4.25 -2.50 -21.72
N LEU A 140 4.52 -3.34 -22.72
CA LEU A 140 5.38 -4.52 -22.57
C LEU A 140 6.88 -4.17 -22.58
N HIS A 141 7.27 -3.03 -23.16
CA HIS A 141 8.65 -2.54 -23.12
C HIS A 141 8.99 -1.75 -21.85
N ASP A 142 7.99 -1.39 -21.03
CA ASP A 142 8.21 -0.77 -19.72
C ASP A 142 8.31 -1.85 -18.63
N ASP A 143 9.50 -2.02 -18.06
CA ASP A 143 9.79 -3.04 -17.03
C ASP A 143 8.86 -2.95 -15.80
N VAL A 144 8.46 -1.74 -15.42
CA VAL A 144 7.62 -1.53 -14.23
C VAL A 144 6.17 -1.94 -14.53
N ILE A 145 5.68 -1.65 -15.73
CA ILE A 145 4.35 -2.06 -16.19
C ILE A 145 4.32 -3.56 -16.45
N LEU A 146 5.31 -4.09 -17.19
CA LEU A 146 5.44 -5.51 -17.49
C LEU A 146 5.37 -6.35 -16.21
N LYS A 147 6.19 -6.02 -15.21
CA LYS A 147 6.19 -6.73 -13.94
C LYS A 147 4.82 -6.72 -13.24
N LYS A 148 4.07 -5.62 -13.30
CA LYS A 148 2.72 -5.56 -12.74
C LYS A 148 1.74 -6.43 -13.55
N LEU A 149 1.88 -6.47 -14.86
CA LEU A 149 1.06 -7.34 -15.72
C LEU A 149 1.36 -8.82 -15.41
N GLU A 150 2.62 -9.20 -15.22
CA GLU A 150 3.00 -10.53 -14.76
C GLU A 150 2.41 -10.86 -13.38
N GLU A 151 2.42 -9.90 -12.44
CA GLU A 151 1.81 -10.10 -11.11
C GLU A 151 0.29 -10.32 -11.15
N ILE A 152 -0.40 -9.73 -12.14
CA ILE A 152 -1.86 -9.79 -12.29
C ILE A 152 -2.28 -11.00 -13.13
N TYR A 153 -1.63 -11.19 -14.28
CA TYR A 153 -2.00 -12.17 -15.31
C TYR A 153 -1.13 -13.43 -15.30
N GLY A 154 -0.07 -13.47 -14.48
CA GLY A 154 0.90 -14.57 -14.52
C GLY A 154 1.68 -14.61 -15.83
N THR A 155 2.59 -15.57 -15.94
CA THR A 155 3.44 -15.75 -17.13
C THR A 155 3.21 -17.11 -17.79
N ASP A 156 3.49 -17.18 -19.09
CA ASP A 156 3.63 -18.44 -19.81
C ASP A 156 5.03 -19.07 -19.60
N ASN A 157 5.27 -20.20 -20.26
CA ASN A 157 6.56 -20.92 -20.20
C ASN A 157 7.74 -20.10 -20.76
N LYS A 158 7.47 -19.06 -21.55
CA LYS A 158 8.46 -18.15 -22.12
C LYS A 158 8.58 -16.84 -21.33
N LYS A 159 7.97 -16.77 -20.13
CA LYS A 159 7.92 -15.60 -19.26
C LYS A 159 7.14 -14.40 -19.84
N ASN A 160 6.28 -14.61 -20.83
CA ASN A 160 5.40 -13.55 -21.32
C ASN A 160 4.13 -13.47 -20.47
N PRO A 161 3.60 -12.28 -20.17
CA PRO A 161 2.37 -12.14 -19.41
C PRO A 161 1.18 -12.73 -20.17
N ARG A 162 0.34 -13.52 -19.49
CA ARG A 162 -0.85 -14.19 -20.09
C ARG A 162 -2.07 -13.25 -20.15
N LEU A 163 -1.91 -12.13 -20.87
CA LEU A 163 -2.87 -11.02 -20.92
C LEU A 163 -4.30 -11.40 -21.33
N ASP A 164 -4.44 -12.46 -22.14
CA ASP A 164 -5.72 -12.89 -22.71
C ASP A 164 -6.28 -14.16 -22.05
N ASN A 165 -5.73 -14.57 -20.91
CA ASN A 165 -6.21 -15.73 -20.17
C ASN A 165 -7.39 -15.35 -19.24
N GLU A 166 -8.60 -15.78 -19.59
CA GLU A 166 -9.81 -15.53 -18.80
C GLU A 166 -10.03 -16.58 -17.68
N GLU A 167 -9.20 -17.63 -17.62
CA GLU A 167 -9.24 -18.63 -16.55
C GLU A 167 -8.54 -18.16 -15.26
N ILE A 168 -7.95 -16.96 -15.28
CA ILE A 168 -7.23 -16.42 -14.12
C ILE A 168 -8.23 -16.06 -13.03
N VAL A 169 -8.13 -16.78 -11.93
CA VAL A 169 -8.87 -16.50 -10.70
C VAL A 169 -7.96 -15.74 -9.74
N GLN A 170 -8.41 -14.57 -9.31
CA GLN A 170 -7.73 -13.79 -8.29
C GLN A 170 -8.47 -13.86 -6.96
N ARG A 171 -7.68 -14.01 -5.88
CA ARG A 171 -8.17 -13.81 -4.52
C ARG A 171 -8.25 -12.33 -4.22
N LEU A 172 -9.46 -11.80 -4.18
CA LEU A 172 -9.77 -10.43 -3.82
C LEU A 172 -10.03 -10.33 -2.31
N CYS A 173 -9.86 -9.14 -1.75
CA CYS A 173 -10.10 -8.85 -0.34
C CYS A 173 -10.82 -7.51 -0.13
N LEU A 174 -11.78 -7.53 0.79
CA LEU A 174 -12.41 -6.32 1.31
C LEU A 174 -11.45 -5.68 2.30
N HIS A 175 -11.15 -4.41 2.07
CA HIS A 175 -10.31 -3.64 2.98
C HIS A 175 -11.04 -3.38 4.32
N ALA A 176 -10.30 -3.22 5.41
CA ALA A 176 -10.86 -3.08 6.75
C ALA A 176 -11.79 -1.87 6.87
N GLU A 177 -11.41 -0.75 6.25
CA GLU A 177 -12.22 0.48 6.16
C GLU A 177 -13.60 0.19 5.59
N MET A 178 -13.66 -0.63 4.55
CA MET A 178 -14.88 -0.95 3.85
C MET A 178 -15.79 -1.86 4.68
N ASN A 179 -15.21 -2.78 5.46
CA ASN A 179 -15.98 -3.65 6.35
C ASN A 179 -16.70 -2.84 7.44
N ILE A 180 -16.01 -1.86 8.05
CA ILE A 180 -16.60 -0.92 9.01
C ILE A 180 -17.70 -0.07 8.33
N LEU A 181 -17.38 0.47 7.15
CA LEU A 181 -18.27 1.36 6.44
C LEU A 181 -19.55 0.65 5.95
N THR A 182 -19.46 -0.60 5.50
CA THR A 182 -20.64 -1.43 5.19
C THR A 182 -21.61 -1.47 6.36
N ASN A 183 -21.12 -1.72 7.58
CA ASN A 183 -21.96 -1.77 8.76
C ASN A 183 -22.65 -0.42 9.05
N ILE A 184 -21.93 0.70 8.90
CA ILE A 184 -22.50 2.06 9.07
C ILE A 184 -23.62 2.31 8.05
N ILE A 185 -23.37 1.97 6.78
CA ILE A 185 -24.34 2.16 5.69
C ILE A 185 -25.57 1.28 5.89
N ASP A 186 -25.39 0.01 6.25
CA ASP A 186 -26.47 -0.94 6.48
C ASP A 186 -27.37 -0.54 7.65
N GLN A 187 -26.80 0.10 8.67
CA GLN A 187 -27.53 0.68 9.79
C GLN A 187 -28.14 2.05 9.47
N LYS A 188 -27.82 2.63 8.30
CA LYS A 188 -28.18 4.00 7.91
C LYS A 188 -27.72 5.04 8.93
N ASP A 189 -26.62 4.77 9.63
CA ASP A 189 -26.10 5.67 10.66
C ASP A 189 -25.40 6.86 9.99
N LYS A 190 -26.03 8.03 10.09
CA LYS A 190 -25.50 9.29 9.53
C LYS A 190 -24.75 10.14 10.55
N ARG A 191 -24.54 9.65 11.78
CA ARG A 191 -23.76 10.39 12.78
C ARG A 191 -22.33 10.63 12.27
N PRO A 192 -21.64 11.67 12.76
CA PRO A 192 -20.23 11.85 12.49
C PRO A 192 -19.41 10.66 12.98
N VAL A 193 -18.71 9.99 12.07
CA VAL A 193 -17.83 8.85 12.39
C VAL A 193 -16.43 9.12 11.88
N PHE A 194 -15.43 8.90 12.73
CA PHE A 194 -14.02 8.91 12.34
C PHE A 194 -13.49 7.47 12.25
N ILE A 195 -13.08 7.05 11.05
CA ILE A 195 -12.47 5.75 10.81
C ILE A 195 -10.94 5.89 10.89
N ALA A 196 -10.39 5.47 12.02
CA ALA A 196 -8.95 5.36 12.22
C ALA A 196 -8.45 3.99 11.72
N VAL A 197 -7.51 3.98 10.77
CA VAL A 197 -6.89 2.77 10.25
C VAL A 197 -5.38 2.78 10.34
N SER A 198 -4.79 1.59 10.51
CA SER A 198 -3.34 1.37 10.66
C SER A 198 -2.52 1.72 9.41
N LYS A 199 -3.19 1.89 8.26
CA LYS A 199 -2.63 2.41 7.02
C LYS A 199 -3.63 3.36 6.40
N TYR A 200 -3.14 4.42 5.76
CA TYR A 200 -4.01 5.30 4.97
C TYR A 200 -4.81 4.53 3.93
N CYS A 201 -6.01 5.02 3.63
CA CYS A 201 -6.91 4.39 2.69
C CYS A 201 -6.28 4.28 1.29
N CYS A 202 -6.63 3.20 0.59
CA CYS A 202 -6.32 3.08 -0.82
C CYS A 202 -7.20 4.00 -1.68
N TYR A 203 -6.87 4.10 -2.97
CA TYR A 203 -7.61 4.94 -3.91
C TYR A 203 -9.10 4.56 -3.99
N LEU A 204 -9.41 3.26 -4.09
CA LEU A 204 -10.79 2.77 -4.19
C LEU A 204 -11.58 2.97 -2.89
N CYS A 205 -10.95 2.76 -1.73
CA CYS A 205 -11.56 3.07 -0.43
C CYS A 205 -11.88 4.57 -0.31
N LYS A 206 -10.98 5.44 -0.76
CA LYS A 206 -11.21 6.89 -0.78
C LYS A 206 -12.40 7.25 -1.68
N LEU A 207 -12.48 6.69 -2.88
CA LEU A 207 -13.61 6.95 -3.79
C LEU A 207 -14.94 6.50 -3.18
N TYR A 208 -14.97 5.33 -2.56
CA TYR A 208 -16.18 4.81 -1.92
C TYR A 208 -16.59 5.67 -0.70
N ILE A 209 -15.65 6.10 0.13
CA ILE A 209 -15.91 7.05 1.24
C ILE A 209 -16.45 8.37 0.69
N LYS A 210 -15.84 8.92 -0.37
CA LYS A 210 -16.31 10.15 -1.03
C LYS A 210 -17.73 9.99 -1.57
N PHE A 211 -18.04 8.84 -2.17
CA PHE A 211 -19.39 8.54 -2.63
C PHE A 211 -20.39 8.51 -1.46
N ALA A 212 -20.05 7.83 -0.36
CA ALA A 212 -20.89 7.81 0.84
C ALA A 212 -21.12 9.22 1.41
N GLN A 213 -20.08 10.06 1.45
CA GLN A 213 -20.20 11.47 1.85
C GLN A 213 -21.18 12.23 0.95
N ASN A 214 -21.12 12.05 -0.37
CA ASN A 214 -22.05 12.66 -1.32
C ASN A 214 -23.51 12.20 -1.12
N LYS A 215 -23.73 11.02 -0.53
CA LYS A 215 -25.05 10.50 -0.15
C LYS A 215 -25.48 10.93 1.27
N GLY A 216 -24.73 11.82 1.91
CA GLY A 216 -25.07 12.44 3.19
C GLY A 216 -24.55 11.72 4.43
N TYR A 217 -23.56 10.83 4.30
CA TYR A 217 -22.89 10.22 5.45
C TYR A 217 -21.72 11.08 5.94
N HIS A 218 -21.62 11.32 7.25
CA HIS A 218 -20.56 12.14 7.84
C HIS A 218 -19.34 11.30 8.26
N ILE A 219 -18.63 10.75 7.27
CA ILE A 219 -17.49 9.86 7.50
C ILE A 219 -16.17 10.61 7.32
N PHE A 220 -15.27 10.48 8.28
CA PHE A 220 -13.90 11.00 8.24
C PHE A 220 -12.91 9.83 8.30
N SER A 221 -11.74 9.97 7.68
CA SER A 221 -10.68 8.94 7.74
C SER A 221 -9.31 9.54 8.00
N SER A 222 -8.37 8.72 8.48
CA SER A 222 -7.00 9.14 8.80
C SER A 222 -6.17 9.60 7.61
N GLY A 223 -6.66 9.45 6.37
CA GLY A 223 -6.00 9.92 5.16
C GLY A 223 -5.97 8.89 4.03
N THR A 224 -5.31 9.23 2.93
CA THR A 224 -5.18 8.38 1.74
C THR A 224 -3.72 8.33 1.28
N HIS A 225 -3.25 7.17 0.83
CA HIS A 225 -1.97 7.06 0.12
C HIS A 225 -2.16 6.96 -1.42
N ASN A 226 -3.41 7.05 -1.90
CA ASN A 226 -3.80 7.06 -3.32
C ASN A 226 -3.24 5.91 -4.18
N LYS A 227 -2.92 4.74 -3.60
CA LYS A 227 -2.50 3.57 -4.40
C LYS A 227 -3.73 2.78 -4.81
N LEU A 228 -3.73 2.31 -6.05
CA LEU A 228 -4.71 1.39 -6.58
C LEU A 228 -4.28 -0.05 -6.28
N TYR A 229 -5.22 -0.87 -5.80
CA TYR A 229 -4.98 -2.30 -5.56
C TYR A 229 -5.90 -3.12 -6.45
N HIS A 230 -5.33 -3.99 -7.27
CA HIS A 230 -6.08 -4.85 -8.19
C HIS A 230 -6.88 -5.95 -7.48
N ARG A 231 -6.56 -6.25 -6.21
CA ARG A 231 -7.23 -7.28 -5.40
C ARG A 231 -8.35 -6.73 -4.49
N TRP A 232 -8.91 -5.57 -4.80
CA TRP A 232 -9.92 -4.91 -3.96
C TRP A 232 -11.33 -5.41 -4.28
N ILE A 233 -12.18 -5.58 -3.27
CA ILE A 233 -13.60 -5.96 -3.41
C ILE A 233 -14.50 -4.75 -3.18
N LEU A 234 -15.52 -4.59 -4.03
CA LEU A 234 -16.61 -3.63 -3.82
C LEU A 234 -17.42 -4.04 -2.57
N PRO A 235 -17.66 -3.13 -1.60
CA PRO A 235 -18.41 -3.46 -0.40
C PRO A 235 -19.83 -3.91 -0.73
N ASP A 236 -20.27 -4.97 -0.06
CA ASP A 236 -21.62 -5.52 -0.24
C ASP A 236 -22.55 -4.95 0.84
N THR A 237 -23.42 -4.03 0.44
CA THR A 237 -24.38 -3.37 1.33
C THR A 237 -25.78 -3.93 1.09
N LYS A 238 -26.63 -3.93 2.13
CA LYS A 238 -28.05 -4.33 2.04
C LYS A 238 -28.82 -3.45 1.06
N ASP A 239 -28.42 -2.19 0.94
CA ASP A 239 -28.95 -1.28 -0.08
C ASP A 239 -28.28 -1.55 -1.43
N ILE A 240 -28.99 -2.29 -2.29
CA ILE A 240 -28.54 -2.65 -3.64
C ILE A 240 -28.39 -1.40 -4.52
N THR A 241 -29.26 -0.41 -4.35
CA THR A 241 -29.21 0.84 -5.12
C THR A 241 -27.96 1.62 -4.75
N PHE A 242 -27.64 1.72 -3.46
CA PHE A 242 -26.40 2.34 -2.99
C PHE A 242 -25.16 1.65 -3.58
N LYS A 243 -25.12 0.31 -3.54
CA LYS A 243 -24.02 -0.50 -4.10
C LYS A 243 -23.86 -0.24 -5.61
N ASN A 244 -24.96 -0.27 -6.36
CA ASN A 244 -24.95 -0.07 -7.81
C ASN A 244 -24.52 1.35 -8.20
N ASP A 245 -25.01 2.37 -7.49
CA ASP A 245 -24.60 3.75 -7.71
C ASP A 245 -23.11 3.97 -7.37
N ALA A 246 -22.63 3.37 -6.27
CA ALA A 246 -21.22 3.43 -5.88
C ALA A 246 -20.33 2.79 -6.94
N LEU A 247 -20.74 1.63 -7.48
CA LEU A 247 -20.02 0.96 -8.56
C LEU A 247 -19.94 1.84 -9.81
N LYS A 248 -21.07 2.42 -10.25
CA LYS A 248 -21.10 3.35 -11.40
C LYS A 248 -20.17 4.54 -11.18
N PHE A 249 -20.20 5.13 -9.98
CA PHE A 249 -19.35 6.25 -9.62
C PHE A 249 -17.85 5.89 -9.70
N ILE A 250 -17.47 4.73 -9.16
CA ILE A 250 -16.07 4.27 -9.16
C ILE A 250 -15.61 3.93 -10.59
N ILE A 251 -16.42 3.18 -11.36
CA ILE A 251 -16.09 2.83 -12.75
C ILE A 251 -15.89 4.09 -13.60
N ALA A 252 -16.79 5.08 -13.50
CA ALA A 252 -16.67 6.31 -14.27
C ALA A 252 -15.34 7.03 -14.02
N ASP A 253 -14.85 7.05 -12.77
CA ASP A 253 -13.58 7.66 -12.42
C ASP A 253 -12.37 6.83 -12.88
N LEU A 254 -12.43 5.49 -12.76
CA LEU A 254 -11.40 4.60 -13.28
C LEU A 254 -11.29 4.69 -14.80
N ASP A 255 -12.41 4.69 -15.51
CA ASP A 255 -12.46 4.84 -16.96
C ASP A 255 -11.84 6.17 -17.40
N ARG A 256 -12.08 7.25 -16.64
CA ARG A 256 -11.46 8.55 -16.89
C ARG A 256 -9.93 8.48 -16.75
N ILE A 257 -9.42 7.78 -15.73
CA ILE A 257 -7.98 7.57 -15.54
C ILE A 257 -7.42 6.74 -16.70
N ILE A 258 -8.04 5.60 -17.02
CA ILE A 258 -7.56 4.72 -18.10
C ILE A 258 -7.51 5.48 -19.42
N ARG A 259 -8.58 6.22 -19.78
CA ARG A 259 -8.59 7.07 -20.99
C ARG A 259 -7.44 8.06 -21.01
N LYS A 260 -7.20 8.75 -19.90
CA LYS A 260 -6.12 9.75 -19.81
C LYS A 260 -4.75 9.11 -19.99
N GLU A 261 -4.48 8.01 -19.31
CA GLU A 261 -3.18 7.31 -19.39
C GLU A 261 -2.95 6.73 -20.78
N VAL A 262 -3.98 6.12 -21.39
CA VAL A 262 -3.92 5.60 -22.76
C VAL A 262 -3.57 6.71 -23.75
N VAL A 263 -4.27 7.85 -23.71
CA VAL A 263 -4.00 9.00 -24.60
C VAL A 263 -2.58 9.50 -24.40
N GLN A 264 -2.12 9.67 -23.16
CA GLN A 264 -0.77 10.12 -22.86
C GLN A 264 0.30 9.18 -23.44
N HIS A 265 0.15 7.86 -23.28
CA HIS A 265 1.11 6.90 -23.80
C HIS A 265 1.12 6.82 -25.34
N VAL A 266 -0.02 7.03 -25.99
CA VAL A 266 -0.10 7.06 -27.46
C VAL A 266 0.51 8.37 -28.01
N ASP A 267 0.22 9.52 -27.38
CA ASP A 267 0.66 10.85 -27.81
C ASP A 267 2.16 11.08 -27.60
N ILE A 268 2.74 10.60 -26.50
CA ILE A 268 4.19 10.75 -26.22
C ILE A 268 5.03 10.19 -27.37
N ARG A 269 4.58 9.10 -28.00
CA ARG A 269 5.29 8.49 -29.12
C ARG A 269 4.95 9.12 -30.48
N ALA A 270 3.75 9.67 -30.67
CA ALA A 270 3.42 10.43 -31.87
C ALA A 270 4.29 11.71 -32.02
N ARG A 271 4.81 12.24 -30.92
CA ARG A 271 5.80 13.33 -30.91
C ARG A 271 7.24 12.87 -31.10
N SER A 272 7.50 11.57 -31.08
CA SER A 272 8.85 10.99 -31.12
C SER A 272 9.30 10.55 -32.51
N ASP A 273 8.45 10.77 -33.54
CA ASP A 273 8.72 10.42 -34.94
C ASP A 273 9.26 11.62 -35.76
N SER A 274 9.59 12.75 -35.13
CA SER A 274 10.35 13.83 -35.77
C SER A 274 11.85 13.60 -35.55
N GLU A 275 12.49 12.91 -36.50
CA GLU A 275 13.92 13.04 -36.70
C GLU A 275 14.25 14.49 -37.06
N GLY A 276 15.06 15.12 -36.21
CA GLY A 276 15.60 16.44 -36.39
C GLY A 276 16.74 16.60 -35.41
N GLU A 277 17.95 16.26 -35.86
CA GLU A 277 19.18 16.64 -35.18
C GLU A 277 19.19 18.16 -34.97
N SER A 278 19.40 18.62 -33.73
CA SER A 278 20.50 19.53 -33.41
C SER A 278 20.53 19.93 -31.94
N GLU A 279 21.78 19.88 -31.45
CA GLU A 279 22.43 20.77 -30.50
C GLU A 279 22.13 20.68 -29.00
N ASN A 280 23.19 20.23 -28.31
CA ASN A 280 23.56 20.53 -26.94
C ASN A 280 22.97 21.84 -26.39
N SER A 281 22.29 21.73 -25.26
CA SER A 281 22.38 22.76 -24.23
C SER A 281 22.48 22.12 -22.85
N ASP A 282 23.73 22.03 -22.39
CA ASP A 282 24.03 22.05 -20.97
C ASP A 282 23.40 23.30 -20.36
N ASN A 283 22.47 23.11 -19.42
CA ASN A 283 22.36 23.87 -18.16
C ASN A 283 21.05 23.54 -17.44
N ALA A 284 21.08 22.49 -16.61
CA ALA A 284 20.14 22.36 -15.49
C ALA A 284 20.90 22.56 -14.18
N LYS A 285 20.71 23.76 -13.63
CA LYS A 285 21.28 24.27 -12.38
C LYS A 285 21.14 23.25 -11.25
N HIS A 286 22.29 22.89 -10.69
CA HIS A 286 22.45 22.23 -9.41
C HIS A 286 21.70 23.02 -8.33
N VAL A 287 20.69 22.41 -7.70
CA VAL A 287 20.06 22.98 -6.50
C VAL A 287 20.96 22.63 -5.33
N ASP A 288 21.59 23.67 -4.78
CA ASP A 288 22.50 23.63 -3.65
C ASP A 288 21.73 23.30 -2.35
N HIS A 289 21.94 22.10 -1.84
CA HIS A 289 21.32 21.56 -0.62
C HIS A 289 21.76 22.29 0.66
N ALA A 290 22.72 23.21 0.62
CA ALA A 290 23.16 23.98 1.78
C ALA A 290 22.17 25.09 2.23
N LYS A 291 21.26 25.55 1.36
CA LYS A 291 20.30 26.61 1.69
C LYS A 291 19.04 26.13 2.43
N VAL A 292 18.74 24.83 2.42
CA VAL A 292 17.56 24.27 3.10
C VAL A 292 17.83 24.02 4.59
N ASP A 293 19.07 23.71 4.96
CA ASP A 293 19.44 23.40 6.35
C ASP A 293 19.49 24.64 7.28
N ASN A 294 19.74 25.84 6.74
CA ASN A 294 19.73 27.08 7.52
C ASN A 294 18.32 27.63 7.82
N LEU A 295 17.31 27.22 7.05
CA LEU A 295 15.90 27.59 7.32
C LEU A 295 15.29 26.78 8.47
N ILE A 296 15.79 25.57 8.72
CA ILE A 296 15.30 24.68 9.79
C ILE A 296 15.91 25.06 11.16
N LYS A 297 17.16 25.54 11.19
CA LYS A 297 17.82 25.95 12.44
C LYS A 297 17.30 27.28 13.03
N THR A 298 16.67 28.13 12.21
CA THR A 298 16.19 29.46 12.66
C THR A 298 14.80 29.40 13.34
N ARG A 299 14.07 28.29 13.22
CA ARG A 299 12.75 28.10 13.87
C ARG A 299 12.78 27.43 15.24
N GLN A 300 13.93 26.94 15.70
CA GLN A 300 14.10 26.36 17.04
C GLN A 300 14.68 27.32 18.09
N LYS A 301 14.86 28.61 17.76
CA LYS A 301 15.27 29.67 18.70
C LYS A 301 14.15 30.66 19.06
N LYS A 302 12.89 30.35 18.75
CA LYS A 302 11.72 31.09 19.25
C LYS A 302 10.71 30.13 19.88
N LYS A 303 11.06 29.63 21.06
CA LYS A 303 10.16 29.32 22.18
C LYS A 303 11.03 29.12 23.42
#